data_AF-A0A2U1A9T7-F1
#
_entry.id   AF-A0A2U1A9T7-F1
#
_cell.length_a   1.000
_cell.length_b   1.000
_cell.length_c   1.000
_cell.angle_alpha   90.00
_cell.angle_beta   90.00
_cell.angle_gamma   90.00
#
_symmetry.space_group_name_H-M   'P 1'
#
loop_
_entity.id
_entity.type
_entity.pdbx_description
1 polymer ?
#
loop_
_entity_poly.entity_id
_entity_poly.type
_entity_poly.pdbx_seq_one_letter_code
_entity_poly.pdbx_strand_id
1 'polypeptide(L)'
;MAGHSTLAKMIHMDEGVIAALRAGTPLPDAKLEALHRFTTLVVRERGFVPDVEVDAFFAAGYTRRNVLEVIFGVATKVMSNYTNHIVHSPYDAFMQGNEWTKPQAVSA
;
A
#
# COMPACT_ATOMS: atom_id res chain seq x y z
N MET A 1 -4.79 -6.34 -1.70
CA MET A 1 -5.38 -7.40 -0.84
C MET A 1 -6.90 -7.31 -0.94
N ALA A 2 -7.59 -8.46 -1.03
CA ALA A 2 -9.04 -8.56 -1.22
C ALA A 2 -9.87 -7.67 -0.27
N GLY A 3 -9.67 -7.81 1.04
CA GLY A 3 -10.41 -6.99 2.02
C GLY A 3 -10.24 -5.48 1.83
N HIS A 4 -9.02 -5.00 1.53
CA HIS A 4 -8.80 -3.55 1.33
C HIS A 4 -9.41 -3.07 0.01
N SER A 5 -9.45 -3.92 -1.02
CA SER A 5 -10.13 -3.59 -2.27
C SER A 5 -11.64 -3.52 -2.09
N THR A 6 -12.25 -4.43 -1.32
CA THR A 6 -13.68 -4.30 -0.98
C THR A 6 -13.95 -3.02 -0.18
N LEU A 7 -13.18 -2.76 0.88
CA LEU A 7 -13.38 -1.57 1.71
C LEU A 7 -13.16 -0.26 0.94
N ALA A 8 -12.16 -0.20 0.05
CA ALA A 8 -11.93 0.96 -0.80
C ALA A 8 -13.13 1.25 -1.71
N LYS A 9 -13.73 0.22 -2.30
CA LYS A 9 -14.96 0.35 -3.11
C LYS A 9 -16.15 0.83 -2.25
N MET A 10 -16.29 0.33 -1.03
CA MET A 10 -17.37 0.72 -0.10
C MET A 10 -17.30 2.20 0.32
N ILE A 11 -16.11 2.78 0.37
CA ILE A 11 -15.94 4.22 0.66
C ILE A 11 -15.91 5.08 -0.61
N HIS A 12 -16.31 4.52 -1.76
CA HIS A 12 -16.35 5.20 -3.06
C HIS A 12 -15.01 5.79 -3.50
N MET A 13 -13.91 5.10 -3.17
CA MET A 13 -12.60 5.45 -3.74
C MET A 13 -12.62 5.23 -5.26
N ASP A 14 -12.00 6.15 -5.98
CA ASP A 14 -11.89 6.11 -7.44
C ASP A 14 -11.34 4.75 -7.94
N GLU A 15 -12.00 4.18 -8.94
CA GLU A 15 -11.64 2.85 -9.46
C GLU A 15 -10.26 2.84 -10.13
N GLY A 16 -9.86 3.95 -10.77
CA GLY A 16 -8.55 4.12 -11.37
C GLY A 16 -7.43 4.09 -10.32
N VAL A 17 -7.65 4.72 -9.17
CA VAL A 17 -6.73 4.64 -8.02
C VAL A 17 -6.63 3.22 -7.48
N ILE A 18 -7.77 2.52 -7.29
CA ILE A 18 -7.76 1.12 -6.83
C ILE A 18 -7.03 0.22 -7.84
N ALA A 19 -7.28 0.41 -9.13
CA ALA A 19 -6.63 -0.35 -10.20
C ALA A 19 -5.12 -0.12 -10.21
N ALA A 20 -4.67 1.14 -10.13
CA ALA A 20 -3.25 1.49 -10.11
C ALA A 20 -2.53 0.89 -8.89
N LEU A 21 -3.12 1.01 -7.69
CA LEU A 21 -2.58 0.39 -6.46
C LEU A 21 -2.48 -1.14 -6.56
N ARG A 22 -3.47 -1.79 -7.18
CA ARG A 22 -3.46 -3.25 -7.38
C ARG A 22 -2.47 -3.69 -8.44
N ALA A 23 -2.24 -2.88 -9.47
CA ALA A 23 -1.27 -3.13 -10.54
C ALA A 23 0.16 -2.76 -10.15
N GLY A 24 0.35 -1.93 -9.11
CA GLY A 24 1.65 -1.38 -8.74
C GLY A 24 2.13 -0.32 -9.73
N THR A 25 1.21 0.42 -10.35
CA THR A 25 1.52 1.52 -11.28
C THR A 25 1.38 2.88 -10.57
N PRO A 26 1.97 3.96 -11.11
CA PRO A 26 1.87 5.29 -10.51
C PRO A 26 0.43 5.77 -10.35
N LEU A 27 0.16 6.52 -9.29
CA LEU A 27 -1.11 7.18 -9.04
C LEU A 27 -1.20 8.53 -9.78
N PRO A 28 -2.39 8.95 -10.23
CA PRO A 28 -2.57 10.22 -10.94
C PRO A 28 -2.41 11.45 -10.03
N ASP A 29 -2.71 11.32 -8.74
CA ASP A 29 -2.51 12.40 -7.76
C ASP A 29 -1.07 12.36 -7.24
N ALA A 30 -0.32 13.45 -7.46
CA ALA A 30 1.09 13.54 -7.12
C ALA A 30 1.36 13.41 -5.61
N LYS A 31 0.45 13.87 -4.76
CA LYS A 31 0.61 13.78 -3.30
C LYS A 31 0.40 12.33 -2.85
N LEU A 32 -0.64 11.66 -3.35
CA LEU A 32 -0.87 10.25 -3.08
C LEU A 32 0.24 9.35 -3.65
N GLU A 33 0.80 9.69 -4.82
CA GLU A 33 1.93 8.94 -5.38
C GLU A 33 3.17 9.06 -4.49
N ALA A 34 3.46 10.25 -3.92
CA ALA A 34 4.54 10.40 -2.95
C ALA A 34 4.35 9.51 -1.72
N LEU A 35 3.12 9.40 -1.21
CA LEU A 35 2.78 8.48 -0.10
C LEU A 35 2.92 7.01 -0.50
N HIS A 36 2.45 6.64 -1.69
CA HIS A 36 2.58 5.29 -2.21
C HIS A 36 4.04 4.88 -2.37
N ARG A 37 4.88 5.74 -2.96
CA ARG A 37 6.32 5.53 -3.11
C ARG A 37 7.02 5.42 -1.76
N PHE A 38 6.80 6.38 -0.86
CA PHE A 38 7.42 6.36 0.47
C PHE A 38 7.05 5.10 1.26
N THR A 39 5.77 4.74 1.29
CA THR A 39 5.29 3.51 1.95
C THR A 39 5.93 2.26 1.34
N THR A 40 6.06 2.22 0.01
CA THR A 40 6.71 1.10 -0.68
C THR A 40 8.17 0.96 -0.28
N LEU A 41 8.91 2.07 -0.19
CA LEU A 41 10.31 2.08 0.25
C LEU A 41 10.45 1.63 1.71
N VAL A 42 9.59 2.11 2.61
CA VAL A 42 9.59 1.66 4.02
C VAL A 42 9.46 0.13 4.11
N VAL A 43 8.56 -0.46 3.32
CA VAL A 43 8.35 -1.92 3.29
C VAL A 43 9.54 -2.66 2.67
N ARG A 44 10.01 -2.21 1.49
CA ARG A 44 11.07 -2.91 0.74
C ARG A 44 12.43 -2.81 1.42
N GLU A 45 12.78 -1.62 1.89
CA GLU A 45 14.05 -1.32 2.54
C GLU A 45 14.01 -1.54 4.05
N ARG A 46 12.90 -2.07 4.58
CA ARG A 46 12.74 -2.42 6.00
C ARG A 46 13.06 -1.23 6.94
N GLY A 47 12.63 -0.04 6.54
CA GLY A 47 12.83 1.20 7.29
C GLY A 47 14.13 1.96 6.98
N PHE A 48 15.07 1.39 6.22
CA PHE A 48 16.29 2.09 5.77
C PHE A 48 16.02 2.95 4.52
N VAL A 49 15.08 3.89 4.63
CA VAL A 49 14.70 4.78 3.52
C VAL A 49 15.78 5.86 3.33
N PRO A 50 16.30 6.09 2.11
CA PRO A 50 17.27 7.15 1.84
C PRO A 50 16.72 8.55 2.19
N ASP A 51 17.57 9.43 2.71
CA ASP A 51 17.16 10.78 3.13
C ASP A 51 16.52 11.59 1.99
N VAL A 52 17.00 11.43 0.75
CA VAL A 52 16.43 12.08 -0.44
C VAL A 52 14.95 11.69 -0.68
N GLU A 53 14.55 10.48 -0.32
CA GLU A 53 13.16 10.01 -0.46
C GLU A 53 12.29 10.50 0.70
N VAL A 54 12.88 10.67 1.89
CA VAL A 54 12.22 11.30 3.04
C VAL A 54 11.95 12.78 2.75
N ASP A 55 12.92 13.48 2.17
CA ASP A 55 12.79 14.88 1.76
C ASP A 55 11.75 15.06 0.66
N ALA A 56 11.70 14.15 -0.34
CA ALA A 56 10.68 14.16 -1.37
C ALA A 56 9.26 13.97 -0.79
N PHE A 57 9.12 13.10 0.22
CA PHE A 57 7.85 12.92 0.94
C PHE A 57 7.42 14.21 1.66
N PHE A 58 8.35 14.93 2.28
CA PHE A 58 8.05 16.23 2.90
C PHE A 58 7.74 17.32 1.88
N ALA A 59 8.43 17.35 0.74
CA ALA A 59 8.17 18.29 -0.34
C ALA A 59 6.76 18.13 -0.94
N ALA A 60 6.19 16.92 -0.89
CA ALA A 60 4.79 16.66 -1.24
C ALA A 60 3.77 17.16 -0.18
N GLY A 61 4.23 17.81 0.89
CA GLY A 61 3.41 18.41 1.93
C GLY A 61 3.03 17.45 3.07
N TYR A 62 3.77 16.35 3.24
CA TYR A 62 3.68 15.49 4.42
C TYR A 62 4.61 15.97 5.54
N THR A 63 4.37 15.47 6.75
CA THR A 63 5.09 15.87 7.95
C THR A 63 5.77 14.69 8.61
N ARG A 64 6.66 14.96 9.58
CA ARG A 64 7.26 13.93 10.45
C ARG A 64 6.18 13.08 11.15
N ARG A 65 5.04 13.67 11.49
CA ARG A 65 3.89 12.92 12.03
C ARG A 65 3.38 11.89 11.03
N ASN A 66 3.27 12.25 9.75
CA ASN A 66 2.81 11.31 8.73
C ASN A 66 3.80 10.17 8.50
N VAL A 67 5.11 10.39 8.70
CA VAL A 67 6.10 9.30 8.69
C VAL A 67 5.77 8.26 9.78
N LEU A 68 5.47 8.72 11.00
CA LEU A 68 5.08 7.84 12.10
C LEU A 68 3.77 7.09 11.80
N GLU A 69 2.79 7.76 11.20
CA GLU A 69 1.52 7.15 10.78
C GLU A 69 1.72 6.08 9.69
N VAL A 70 2.62 6.32 8.73
CA VAL A 70 3.01 5.31 7.72
C VAL A 70 3.67 4.10 8.38
N ILE A 71 4.64 4.32 9.28
CA ILE A 71 5.33 3.23 10.00
C ILE A 71 4.33 2.41 10.81
N PHE A 72 3.39 3.07 11.51
CA PHE A 72 2.33 2.41 12.24
C PHE A 72 1.42 1.55 11.33
N GLY A 73 1.02 2.10 10.18
CA GLY A 73 0.26 1.38 9.18
C GLY A 73 1.00 0.15 8.62
N VAL A 74 2.29 0.31 8.31
CA VAL A 74 3.16 -0.77 7.84
C VAL A 74 3.30 -1.85 8.91
N ALA A 75 3.61 -1.50 10.16
CA ALA A 75 3.75 -2.47 11.24
C ALA A 75 2.46 -3.29 11.44
N THR A 76 1.31 -2.62 11.48
CA THR A 76 -0.02 -3.26 11.55
C THR A 76 -0.23 -4.23 10.39
N LYS A 77 0.20 -3.86 9.17
CA LYS A 77 0.08 -4.72 8.00
C LYS A 77 1.07 -5.84 7.92
N VAL A 78 2.30 -5.67 8.38
CA VAL A 78 3.25 -6.76 8.50
C VAL A 78 2.68 -7.83 9.43
N MET A 79 2.20 -7.45 10.62
CA MET A 79 1.57 -8.39 11.54
C MET A 79 0.38 -9.11 10.88
N SER A 80 -0.58 -8.35 10.33
CA SER A 80 -1.78 -8.92 9.70
C SER A 80 -1.46 -9.84 8.52
N ASN A 81 -0.56 -9.43 7.61
CA ASN A 81 -0.18 -10.23 6.45
C ASN A 81 0.54 -11.50 6.87
N TYR A 82 1.47 -11.42 7.84
CA TYR A 82 2.23 -12.58 8.27
C TYR A 82 1.34 -13.60 8.97
N THR A 83 0.43 -13.15 9.84
CA THR A 83 -0.60 -14.02 10.41
C THR A 83 -1.35 -14.75 9.31
N ASN A 84 -1.93 -14.03 8.34
CA ASN A 84 -2.72 -14.63 7.27
C ASN A 84 -1.92 -15.63 6.42
N HIS A 85 -0.65 -15.33 6.12
CA HIS A 85 0.20 -16.23 5.33
C HIS A 85 0.57 -17.49 6.09
N ILE A 86 0.91 -17.39 7.39
CA ILE A 86 1.41 -18.51 8.20
C ILE A 86 0.27 -19.44 8.61
N VAL A 87 -0.89 -18.90 9.00
CA VAL A 87 -2.02 -19.70 9.49
C VAL A 87 -3.05 -20.00 8.41
N HIS A 88 -2.81 -19.56 7.17
CA HIS A 88 -3.69 -19.77 6.02
C HIS A 88 -5.13 -19.29 6.27
N SER A 89 -5.29 -18.09 6.83
CA SER A 89 -6.60 -17.51 7.11
C SER A 89 -7.47 -17.50 5.85
N PRO A 90 -8.69 -18.08 5.89
CA PRO A 90 -9.60 -18.04 4.76
C PRO A 90 -10.13 -16.62 4.53
N TYR A 91 -10.60 -16.34 3.31
CA TYR A 91 -11.30 -15.10 3.03
C TYR A 91 -12.72 -15.14 3.60
N ASP A 92 -13.16 -14.00 4.14
CA ASP A 92 -14.56 -13.78 4.49
C ASP A 92 -15.41 -13.53 3.23
N ALA A 93 -16.72 -13.85 3.32
CA ALA A 93 -17.64 -13.73 2.20
C ALA A 93 -17.70 -12.32 1.57
N PHE A 94 -17.55 -11.26 2.37
CA PHE A 94 -17.57 -9.89 1.84
C PHE A 94 -16.33 -9.56 0.98
N MET A 95 -15.27 -10.35 1.05
CA MET A 95 -14.05 -10.14 0.25
C MET A 95 -14.11 -10.82 -1.13
N GLN A 96 -15.12 -11.66 -1.36
CA GLN A 96 -15.25 -12.46 -2.59
C GLN A 96 -15.27 -11.57 -3.85
N GLY A 97 -14.55 -12.02 -4.89
CA GLY A 97 -14.44 -11.32 -6.17
C GLY A 97 -13.39 -10.20 -6.20
N ASN A 98 -12.70 -9.95 -5.08
CA ASN A 98 -11.59 -9.01 -4.99
C ASN A 98 -10.24 -9.68 -4.71
N GLU A 99 -10.17 -11.01 -4.84
CA GLU A 99 -8.94 -11.79 -4.74
C GLU A 99 -7.83 -11.12 -5.56
N TRP A 100 -6.61 -11.16 -5.03
CA TRP A 100 -5.48 -10.48 -5.64
C TRP A 100 -4.28 -11.42 -5.68
N THR A 101 -3.76 -11.61 -6.88
CA THR A 101 -2.46 -12.20 -7.12
C THR A 101 -1.50 -11.09 -7.49
N LYS A 102 -0.25 -11.20 -7.01
CA LYS A 102 0.78 -10.22 -7.34
C LYS A 102 0.98 -10.23 -8.87
N PRO A 103 0.88 -9.07 -9.56
CA PRO A 103 1.23 -8.98 -10.96
C PRO A 103 2.66 -9.48 -11.16
N GLN A 104 2.87 -10.40 -12.09
CA GLN A 104 4.23 -10.79 -12.49
C GLN A 104 4.87 -9.59 -13.19
N ALA A 105 6.09 -9.24 -12.81
CA ALA A 105 6.86 -8.29 -13.59
C ALA A 105 7.07 -8.92 -14.98
N VAL A 106 6.66 -8.21 -16.04
CA VAL A 106 7.06 -8.60 -17.39
C VAL A 106 8.57 -8.37 -17.43
N SER A 107 9.33 -9.46 -17.44
CA SER A 107 10.78 -9.41 -17.67
C SER A 107 10.99 -8.71 -19.01
N ALA A 108 11.66 -7.57 -18.99
CA ALA A 108 12.19 -6.92 -20.19
C ALA A 108 13.52 -7.56 -20.59
#